data_AF-A0A354TFQ5-F1
#
_entry.id   AF-A0A354TFQ5-F1
#
_cell.length_a   1.000
_cell.length_b   1.000
_cell.length_c   1.000
_cell.angle_alpha   90.00
_cell.angle_beta   90.00
_cell.angle_gamma   90.00
#
_symmetry.space_group_name_H-M   'P 1'
#
loop_
_entity.id
_entity.type
_entity.pdbx_description
1 polymer ?
#
loop_
_entity_poly.entity_id
_entity_poly.type
_entity_poly.pdbx_seq_one_letter_code
_entity_poly.pdbx_strand_id
1 'polypeptide(L)' 'MRPRLHLETTIKSYLVARPSRDLILAGQQEATREWWDEKRQNYDLFVSEFVEIEAGCGDAMERG' A
#
# COMPACT_ATOMS: atom_id res chain seq x y z
N MET A 1 -9.30 14.74 17.00
CA MET A 1 -9.08 13.29 16.82
C MET A 1 -9.06 13.00 15.33
N ARG A 2 -8.04 12.29 14.82
CA ARG A 2 -8.04 11.86 13.41
C ARG A 2 -8.85 10.56 13.29
N PRO A 3 -9.60 10.36 12.20
CA PRO A 3 -10.24 9.09 11.93
C PRO A 3 -9.18 8.00 11.73
N ARG A 4 -9.44 6.82 12.29
CA ARG A 4 -8.60 5.63 12.08
C ARG A 4 -8.99 4.99 10.75
N LEU A 5 -8.00 4.71 9.90
CA LEU A 5 -8.23 4.11 8.60
C LEU A 5 -7.42 2.82 8.47
N HIS A 6 -8.12 1.73 8.16
CA HIS A 6 -7.49 0.45 7.86
C HIS A 6 -6.96 0.45 6.43
N LEU A 7 -5.72 0.03 6.25
CA LEU A 7 -5.11 -0.14 4.94
C LEU A 7 -5.02 -1.63 4.60
N GLU A 8 -5.69 -2.02 3.53
CA GLU A 8 -5.59 -3.37 2.97
C GLU A 8 -4.26 -3.58 2.23
N THR A 9 -3.84 -4.85 2.12
CA THR A 9 -2.60 -5.28 1.44
C THR A 9 -2.49 -4.73 0.01
N THR A 10 -3.60 -4.65 -0.71
CA THR A 10 -3.67 -4.14 -2.09
C THR A 10 -3.15 -2.71 -2.23
N ILE A 11 -3.35 -1.86 -1.21
CA ILE A 11 -2.84 -0.48 -1.22
C ILE A 11 -1.31 -0.48 -1.24
N LYS A 12 -0.66 -1.35 -0.45
CA LYS A 12 0.80 -1.48 -0.47
C LYS A 12 1.30 -1.93 -1.84
N SER A 13 0.65 -2.94 -2.43
CA SER A 13 0.99 -3.43 -3.77
C SER A 13 0.87 -2.34 -4.84
N TYR A 14 -0.17 -1.52 -4.80
CA TYR A 14 -0.33 -0.43 -5.77
C TYR A 14 0.68 0.71 -5.58
N LEU A 15 1.09 0.98 -4.34
CA LEU A 15 2.11 1.97 -4.04
C LEU A 15 3.50 1.56 -4.51
N VAL A 16 3.90 0.29 -4.32
CA VAL A 16 5.26 -0.18 -4.60
C VAL A 16 5.42 -0.86 -5.97
N ALA A 17 4.33 -1.30 -6.59
CA ALA A 17 4.40 -1.95 -7.90
C ALA A 17 4.84 -0.99 -8.99
N ARG A 18 5.57 -1.54 -9.97
CA ARG A 18 5.92 -0.84 -11.20
C ARG A 18 4.63 -0.39 -11.93
N PRO A 19 4.65 0.73 -12.66
CA PRO A 19 3.52 1.15 -13.48
C PRO A 19 3.03 0.03 -14.39
N SER A 20 1.74 -0.30 -14.29
CA SER A 20 1.14 -1.32 -15.14
C SER A 20 1.02 -0.85 -16.59
N ARG A 21 1.11 -1.79 -17.54
CA ARG A 21 0.78 -1.53 -18.96
C ARG A 21 -0.73 -1.63 -19.22
N ASP A 22 -1.47 -2.21 -18.28
CA ASP A 22 -2.93 -2.19 -18.26
C ASP A 22 -3.39 -0.82 -17.75
N LEU A 23 -4.16 -0.10 -18.58
CA LEU A 23 -4.60 1.27 -18.31
C LEU A 23 -5.51 1.37 -17.08
N ILE A 24 -6.35 0.35 -16.83
CA ILE A 24 -7.25 0.34 -15.67
C ILE A 24 -6.41 0.20 -14.40
N LEU A 25 -5.48 -0.75 -14.40
CA LEU A 25 -4.61 -0.97 -13.26
C LEU A 25 -3.66 0.22 -13.03
N ALA A 26 -3.15 0.83 -14.10
CA ALA A 26 -2.32 2.03 -14.02
C ALA A 26 -3.09 3.21 -13.38
N GLY A 27 -4.37 3.39 -13.74
CA GLY A 27 -5.23 4.41 -13.12
C GLY A 27 -5.47 4.15 -11.64
N GLN A 28 -5.68 2.89 -11.25
CA GLN A 28 -5.82 2.52 -9.84
C GLN A 28 -4.53 2.78 -9.03
N GLN A 29 -3.37 2.45 -9.61
CA GLN A 29 -2.07 2.75 -9.00
C GLN A 29 -1.90 4.25 -8.79
N GLU A 30 -2.25 5.06 -9.80
CA GLU A 30 -2.09 6.51 -9.73
C GLU A 30 -3.02 7.16 -8.71
N ALA A 31 -4.31 6.81 -8.72
CA ALA A 31 -5.26 7.27 -7.71
C ALA A 31 -4.83 6.90 -6.28
N THR A 32 -4.21 5.72 -6.12
CA THR A 32 -3.68 5.28 -4.82
C THR A 32 -2.50 6.15 -4.37
N ARG A 33 -1.59 6.51 -5.28
CA ARG A 33 -0.44 7.39 -4.98
C ARG A 33 -0.88 8.80 -4.65
N GLU A 34 -1.79 9.37 -5.44
CA GLU A 34 -2.34 10.71 -5.20
C GLU A 34 -3.01 10.78 -3.82
N TRP A 35 -3.87 9.82 -3.49
CA TRP A 35 -4.49 9.75 -2.18
C TRP A 35 -3.44 9.61 -1.05
N TRP A 36 -2.43 8.77 -1.27
CA TRP A 36 -1.36 8.56 -0.28
C TRP A 36 -0.60 9.85 0.02
N ASP A 37 -0.21 10.59 -1.01
CA ASP A 37 0.58 11.81 -0.85
C ASP A 37 -0.26 12.95 -0.25
N GLU A 38 -1.50 13.12 -0.69
CA GLU A 38 -2.32 14.25 -0.29
C GLU A 38 -3.12 14.05 0.99
N LYS A 39 -3.59 12.82 1.26
CA LYS A 39 -4.64 12.57 2.26
C LYS A 39 -4.16 11.78 3.46
N ARG A 40 -3.10 10.97 3.37
CA ARG A 40 -2.70 10.05 4.46
C ARG A 40 -2.46 10.76 5.80
N GLN A 41 -1.95 11.98 5.78
CA GLN A 41 -1.65 12.79 6.98
C GLN A 41 -2.89 13.15 7.80
N ASN A 42 -4.07 13.00 7.21
CA ASN A 42 -5.35 13.28 7.85
C ASN A 42 -5.89 12.08 8.64
N TYR A 43 -5.25 10.91 8.56
CA TYR A 43 -5.71 9.66 9.14
C TYR A 43 -4.65 9.03 10.04
N ASP A 44 -5.12 8.31 11.06
CA ASP A 44 -4.27 7.38 11.82
C ASP A 44 -4.34 6.02 11.11
N LEU A 45 -3.34 5.77 10.27
CA LEU A 45 -3.28 4.57 9.42
C LEU A 45 -2.87 3.34 10.24
N PHE A 46 -3.53 2.22 10.00
CA PHE A 46 -3.16 0.92 10.56
C PHE A 46 -3.38 -0.20 9.55
N VAL A 47 -2.58 -1.25 9.63
CA VAL A 47 -2.68 -2.46 8.79
C VAL A 47 -3.06 -3.65 9.67
N SER A 48 -3.51 -4.75 9.08
CA SER A 48 -3.73 -6.00 9.83
C SER A 48 -2.38 -6.64 10.18
N GLU A 49 -2.30 -7.31 11.32
CA GLU A 49 -1.12 -8.07 11.77
C GLU A 49 -0.65 -9.08 10.72
N PHE A 50 -1.60 -9.67 9.97
CA PHE A 50 -1.29 -10.58 8.86
C PHE A 50 -0.46 -9.92 7.75
N VAL A 51 -0.68 -8.63 7.49
CA VAL A 51 0.06 -7.84 6.49
C VAL A 51 1.48 -7.55 6.96
N GLU A 52 1.70 -7.40 8.26
CA GLU A 52 3.04 -7.23 8.83
C GLU A 52 3.86 -8.52 8.68
N ILE A 53 3.23 -9.67 8.94
CA ILE A 53 3.85 -10.99 8.77
C ILE A 53 4.21 -11.25 7.29
N GLU A 54 3.29 -11.01 6.37
CA GLU A 54 3.50 -11.23 4.92
C GLU A 54 4.61 -10.33 4.36
N ALA A 55 4.66 -9.06 4.77
CA ALA A 55 5.71 -8.14 4.36
C ALA A 55 7.09 -8.51 4.94
N GLY A 56 7.14 -9.06 6.16
CA GLY A 56 8.39 -9.48 6.82
C GLY A 56 9.04 -10.73 6.21
N CYS A 57 8.25 -11.61 5.58
CA CYS A 57 8.79 -12.81 4.91
C CYS A 57 9.55 -12.51 3.61
N GLY A 58 9.32 -11.36 2.97
CA GLY A 58 10.05 -10.94 1.76
C GLY A 58 11.54 -10.66 2.00
N ASP A 59 11.89 -10.11 3.16
CA ASP A 59 13.28 -9.77 3.53
C ASP A 59 14.17 -11.00 3.76
N ALA A 60 13.57 -12.17 4.06
CA ALA A 60 14.31 -13.38 4.36
C ALA A 60 14.74 -14.18 3.10
N MET A 61 14.16 -13.91 1.92
CA MET A 61 14.40 -14.71 0.71
C MET A 61 15.32 -14.06 -0.35
N GLU A 62 15.77 -12.81 -0.20
CA GLU A 62 16.75 -12.17 -1.10
C GLU A 62 18.21 -12.22 -0.59
N ARG A 63 18.51 -13.01 0.45
CA ARG A 63 19.88 -13.37 0.84
C ARG A 63 20.11 -14.87 0.73
N GLY A 64 20.25 -15.35 -0.51
CA GLY A 64 20.70 -16.69 -0.86
C GLY A 64 21.48 -16.67 -2.15
#